data_AF-K5WAA0-F1
#
_entry.id   AF-K5WAA0-F1
#
_cell.length_a   1.000
_cell.length_b   1.000
_cell.length_c   1.000
_cell.angle_alpha   90.00
_cell.angle_beta   90.00
_cell.angle_gamma   90.00
#
_symmetry.space_group_name_H-M   'P 1'
#
loop_
_entity.id
_entity.type
_entity.pdbx_description
1 polymer ?
#
loop_
_entity_poly.entity_id
_entity_poly.type
_entity_poly.pdbx_seq_one_letter_code
_entity_poly.pdbx_strand_id
1 'polypeptide(L)'
;MPSLCDSYDVLLEFTNDTPEAVTIQLLRDYGRGGGGIVLLNSSESVTLVLESGSAYRYAVKMCTRVVSITARTWRNMQCPLSHVFSSPISTPSESTHSITGVRVDGLFRDHRTSVWSES
;
A
#
# COMPACT_ATOMS: atom_id res chain seq x y z
N MET A 1 2.73 -10.73 33.53
CA MET A 1 3.69 -9.65 33.23
C MET A 1 3.20 -8.91 32.00
N PRO A 2 3.02 -7.58 32.01
CA PRO A 2 2.80 -6.85 30.78
C PRO A 2 4.17 -6.70 30.09
N SER A 3 4.40 -7.45 29.03
CA SER A 3 5.52 -7.21 28.13
C SER A 3 5.27 -5.87 27.44
N LEU A 4 6.11 -4.86 27.71
CA LEU A 4 6.17 -3.67 26.86
C LEU A 4 6.43 -4.17 25.44
N CYS A 5 5.44 -4.09 24.55
CA CYS A 5 5.73 -4.07 23.13
C CYS A 5 6.36 -2.71 22.88
N ASP A 6 7.68 -2.62 22.93
CA ASP A 6 8.39 -1.47 22.38
C ASP A 6 7.93 -1.32 20.93
N SER A 7 7.42 -0.15 20.59
CA SER A 7 7.16 0.21 19.21
C SER A 7 8.49 0.56 18.55
N TYR A 8 8.80 -0.11 17.44
CA TYR A 8 9.99 0.13 16.63
C TYR A 8 9.61 0.43 15.19
N ASP A 9 10.52 1.07 14.49
CA ASP A 9 10.35 1.39 13.08
C ASP A 9 10.55 0.13 12.22
N VAL A 10 9.62 -0.10 11.31
CA VAL A 10 9.62 -1.19 10.33
C VAL A 10 9.56 -0.62 8.92
N LEU A 11 10.23 -1.29 7.99
CA LEU A 11 10.34 -0.85 6.60
C LEU A 11 9.36 -1.63 5.72
N LEU A 12 8.50 -0.94 4.99
CA LEU A 12 7.70 -1.51 3.91
C LEU A 12 8.21 -0.98 2.60
N GLU A 13 8.77 -1.86 1.79
CA GLU A 13 9.22 -1.54 0.44
C GLU A 13 8.12 -1.90 -0.55
N PHE A 14 7.61 -0.91 -1.29
CA PHE A 14 6.78 -1.14 -2.46
C PHE A 14 7.65 -1.13 -3.70
N THR A 15 7.60 -2.20 -4.49
CA THR A 15 8.36 -2.32 -5.73
C THR A 15 7.41 -2.34 -6.92
N ASN A 16 7.59 -1.41 -7.85
CA ASN A 16 6.83 -1.39 -9.09
C ASN A 16 7.41 -2.36 -10.11
N ASP A 17 7.07 -3.64 -9.94
CA ASP A 17 7.39 -4.71 -10.89
C ASP A 17 6.44 -4.75 -12.11
N THR A 18 5.65 -3.67 -12.31
CA THR A 18 4.73 -3.58 -13.45
C THR A 18 5.27 -2.61 -14.51
N PRO A 19 4.86 -2.77 -15.79
CA PRO A 19 5.31 -1.88 -16.86
C PRO A 19 4.65 -0.49 -16.79
N GLU A 20 3.59 -0.33 -15.99
CA GLU A 20 2.84 0.93 -15.90
C GLU A 20 3.29 1.75 -14.67
N ALA A 21 3.14 3.06 -14.73
CA ALA A 21 3.41 3.93 -13.59
C ALA A 21 2.32 3.75 -12.51
N VAL A 22 2.74 3.68 -11.25
CA VAL A 22 1.86 3.46 -10.10
C VAL A 22 1.99 4.61 -9.12
N THR A 23 0.86 5.08 -8.62
CA THR A 23 0.82 6.09 -7.56
C THR A 23 0.41 5.44 -6.24
N ILE A 24 1.13 5.75 -5.17
CA ILE A 24 0.84 5.30 -3.81
C ILE A 24 0.51 6.52 -2.97
N GLN A 25 -0.73 6.58 -2.49
CA GLN A 25 -1.23 7.66 -1.67
C GLN A 25 -1.55 7.18 -0.27
N LEU A 26 -1.07 7.88 0.76
CA LEU A 26 -1.49 7.63 2.12
C LEU A 26 -2.91 8.18 2.35
N LEU A 27 -3.85 7.34 2.80
CA LEU A 27 -5.27 7.70 2.97
C LEU A 27 -5.60 8.43 4.27
N ARG A 28 -4.68 8.42 5.24
CA ARG A 28 -4.84 9.09 6.53
C ARG A 28 -3.52 9.68 6.96
N ASP A 29 -3.56 10.85 7.57
CA ASP A 29 -2.33 11.59 7.84
C ASP A 29 -1.52 11.05 9.03
N TYR A 30 -2.01 10.09 9.83
CA TYR A 30 -1.33 9.45 10.99
C TYR A 30 -0.35 10.37 11.77
N GLY A 31 -0.68 11.66 11.94
CA GLY A 31 0.17 12.65 12.62
C GLY A 31 1.37 13.19 11.82
N ARG A 32 1.58 12.79 10.56
CA ARG A 32 2.72 13.16 9.71
C ARG A 32 2.47 14.26 8.66
N GLY A 33 1.29 14.88 8.66
CA GLY A 33 1.00 16.05 7.83
C GLY A 33 0.85 15.74 6.34
N GLY A 34 -0.41 15.52 5.92
CA GLY A 34 -0.85 15.48 4.53
C GLY A 34 -0.56 14.18 3.80
N GLY A 35 -1.62 13.57 3.26
CA GLY A 35 -1.63 12.35 2.46
C GLY A 35 -0.70 12.39 1.25
N GLY A 36 0.58 12.16 1.50
CA GLY A 36 1.64 12.14 0.52
C GLY A 36 1.34 11.13 -0.58
N ILE A 37 1.57 11.56 -1.81
CA ILE A 37 1.43 10.75 -3.01
C ILE A 37 2.83 10.55 -3.56
N VAL A 38 3.23 9.30 -3.74
CA VAL A 38 4.49 8.93 -4.40
C VAL A 38 4.14 8.31 -5.74
N LEU A 39 4.73 8.84 -6.82
CA LEU A 39 4.69 8.22 -8.14
C LEU A 39 5.91 7.31 -8.28
N LEU A 40 5.68 6.05 -8.66
CA LEU A 40 6.71 5.09 -9.00
C LEU A 40 6.63 4.74 -10.48
N ASN A 41 7.73 4.95 -11.19
CA ASN A 41 7.89 4.45 -12.56
C ASN A 41 8.16 2.95 -12.57
N SER A 42 8.20 2.35 -13.75
CA SER A 42 8.48 0.92 -13.88
C SER A 42 9.87 0.59 -13.30
N SER A 43 9.95 -0.50 -12.54
CA SER A 43 11.15 -0.97 -11.82
C SER A 43 11.64 -0.07 -10.68
N GLU A 44 10.91 0.98 -10.31
CA GLU A 44 11.24 1.78 -9.13
C GLU A 44 10.66 1.16 -7.84
N SER A 45 11.34 1.37 -6.72
CA SER A 45 10.82 1.03 -5.39
C SER A 45 10.81 2.24 -4.46
N VAL A 46 9.87 2.22 -3.51
CA VAL A 46 9.79 3.19 -2.43
C VAL A 46 9.76 2.46 -1.11
N THR A 47 10.57 2.91 -0.16
CA THR A 47 10.56 2.40 1.21
C THR A 47 9.79 3.36 2.10
N LEU A 48 8.76 2.86 2.76
CA LEU A 48 7.99 3.56 3.76
C LEU A 48 8.41 3.09 5.15
N VAL A 49 8.58 4.04 6.06
CA VAL A 49 8.84 3.76 7.47
C VAL A 49 7.50 3.77 8.20
N LEU A 50 7.16 2.67 8.86
CA LEU A 50 5.94 2.50 9.64
C LEU A 50 6.31 2.17 11.08
N GLU A 51 5.41 2.48 12.00
CA GLU A 51 5.52 2.00 13.37
C GLU A 51 5.04 0.54 13.46
N SER A 52 5.80 -0.30 14.17
CA SER A 52 5.49 -1.72 14.34
C SER A 52 4.12 -1.92 14.99
N GLY A 53 3.29 -2.75 14.37
CA GLY A 53 1.96 -3.10 14.88
C GLY A 53 0.85 -2.08 14.55
N SER A 54 1.22 -0.88 14.12
CA SER A 54 0.30 0.15 13.62
C SER A 54 -0.22 -0.19 12.22
N ALA A 55 -1.46 0.19 11.95
CA ALA A 55 -2.13 -0.09 10.68
C ALA A 55 -2.16 1.20 9.84
N TYR A 56 -1.56 1.15 8.66
CA TYR A 56 -1.52 2.26 7.70
C TYR A 56 -2.33 1.90 6.46
N ARG A 57 -3.05 2.88 5.91
CA ARG A 57 -3.89 2.67 4.73
C ARG A 57 -3.35 3.45 3.55
N TYR A 58 -3.20 2.76 2.43
CA TYR A 58 -2.70 3.32 1.19
C TYR A 58 -3.69 3.06 0.06
N ALA A 59 -3.84 4.03 -0.84
CA ALA A 59 -4.46 3.83 -2.13
C ALA A 59 -3.36 3.72 -3.19
N VAL A 60 -3.35 2.60 -3.89
CA VAL A 60 -2.43 2.31 -4.97
C VAL A 60 -3.21 2.43 -6.28
N LYS A 61 -2.89 3.42 -7.10
CA LYS A 61 -3.54 3.63 -8.40
C LYS A 61 -2.59 3.31 -9.55
N MET A 62 -3.02 2.41 -10.43
CA MET A 62 -2.35 1.97 -11.64
C MET A 62 -3.33 2.09 -12.80
N CYS A 63 -3.07 3.03 -13.72
CA CYS A 63 -3.99 3.38 -14.81
C CYS A 63 -5.44 3.60 -14.35
N THR A 64 -6.33 2.64 -14.63
CA THR A 64 -7.77 2.67 -14.29
C THR A 64 -8.12 1.84 -13.06
N ARG A 65 -7.14 1.20 -12.44
CA ARG A 65 -7.30 0.34 -11.27
C ARG A 65 -6.80 1.07 -10.03
N VAL A 66 -7.62 1.11 -8.99
CA VAL A 66 -7.28 1.68 -7.69
C VAL A 66 -7.47 0.59 -6.65
N VAL A 67 -6.43 0.28 -5.89
CA VAL A 67 -6.47 -0.71 -4.81
C VAL A 67 -6.29 0.02 -3.49
N SER A 68 -7.21 -0.19 -2.55
CA SER A 68 -6.99 0.20 -1.16
C SER A 68 -6.29 -0.95 -0.45
N ILE A 69 -5.16 -0.67 0.19
CA ILE A 69 -4.41 -1.62 0.99
C ILE A 69 -4.26 -1.10 2.43
N THR A 70 -4.44 -1.99 3.39
CA THR A 70 -4.06 -1.78 4.79
C THR A 70 -2.79 -2.56 5.08
N ALA A 71 -1.70 -1.87 5.35
CA ALA A 71 -0.45 -2.47 5.81
C ALA A 71 -0.40 -2.45 7.35
N ARG A 72 -0.23 -3.62 7.96
CA ARG A 72 0.04 -3.80 9.39
C ARG A 72 1.14 -4.83 9.56
N THR A 73 2.31 -4.38 10.00
CA THR A 73 3.48 -5.26 10.13
C THR A 73 4.26 -5.03 11.40
N TRP A 74 4.93 -6.09 11.83
CA TRP A 74 5.90 -6.11 12.93
C TRP A 74 7.31 -6.41 12.40
N ARG A 75 7.53 -6.44 11.09
CA ARG A 75 8.85 -6.69 10.51
C ARG A 75 8.99 -5.98 9.17
N ASN A 76 10.22 -5.88 8.68
CA ASN A 76 10.47 -5.36 7.34
C ASN A 76 9.82 -6.27 6.30
N MET A 77 9.22 -5.67 5.27
CA MET A 77 8.49 -6.38 4.23
C MET A 77 8.72 -5.74 2.87
N GLN A 78 8.74 -6.59 1.85
CA GLN A 78 8.75 -6.20 0.46
C GLN A 78 7.41 -6.58 -0.16
N CYS A 79 6.80 -5.64 -0.86
CA CYS A 79 5.49 -5.76 -1.48
C CYS A 79 5.61 -5.40 -2.96
N PRO A 80 5.81 -6.39 -3.84
CA PRO A 80 5.75 -6.16 -5.28
C PRO A 80 4.32 -5.80 -5.67
N LEU A 81 4.16 -4.71 -6.41
CA LEU A 81 2.84 -4.17 -6.77
C LEU A 81 2.03 -5.13 -7.65
N SER A 82 2.69 -5.95 -8.46
CA SER A 82 2.06 -7.02 -9.23
C SER A 82 1.21 -7.97 -8.37
N HIS A 83 1.62 -8.25 -7.13
CA HIS A 83 0.87 -9.10 -6.19
C HIS A 83 -0.36 -8.39 -5.63
N VAL A 84 -0.29 -7.07 -5.41
CA VAL A 84 -1.41 -6.26 -4.93
C VAL A 84 -2.54 -6.24 -5.96
N PHE A 85 -2.21 -6.12 -7.24
CA PHE A 85 -3.18 -6.13 -8.33
C PHE A 85 -3.64 -7.53 -8.77
N SER A 86 -2.88 -8.57 -8.46
CA SER A 86 -3.24 -9.97 -8.78
C SER A 86 -4.07 -10.64 -7.68
N SER A 87 -4.17 -10.03 -6.49
CA SER A 87 -4.93 -10.60 -5.39
C SER A 87 -6.44 -10.57 -5.70
N PRO A 88 -7.13 -11.73 -5.71
CA PRO A 88 -8.57 -11.76 -5.91
C PRO A 88 -9.23 -11.03 -4.72
N ILE A 89 -10.14 -10.10 -5.03
CA ILE A 89 -10.95 -9.38 -4.04
C ILE A 89 -11.63 -10.42 -3.16
N SER A 90 -11.08 -10.64 -1.97
CA SER A 90 -11.68 -11.55 -1.01
C SER A 90 -12.89 -10.80 -0.46
N THR A 91 -14.08 -11.36 -0.61
CA THR A 91 -15.26 -10.96 0.16
C THR A 91 -14.90 -10.89 1.64
N PRO A 92 -15.59 -10.06 2.45
CA PRO A 92 -15.32 -9.94 3.89
C PRO A 92 -15.83 -11.20 4.61
N SER A 93 -15.15 -12.31 4.40
CA SER A 93 -15.30 -13.58 5.09
C SER A 93 -13.88 -14.09 5.31
N GLU A 94 -13.32 -13.72 6.45
CA GLU A 94 -12.48 -14.58 7.29
C GLU A 94 -11.68 -15.66 6.52
N SER A 95 -10.76 -15.25 5.65
CA SER A 95 -9.79 -16.15 5.04
C SER A 95 -8.45 -15.45 4.83
N THR A 96 -7.72 -15.45 5.94
CA THR A 96 -6.29 -15.62 6.18
C THR A 96 -5.35 -15.93 4.99
N HIS A 97 -5.35 -15.14 3.93
CA HIS A 97 -4.19 -15.02 3.06
C HIS A 97 -3.67 -13.58 3.08
N SER A 98 -3.41 -13.08 4.30
CA SER A 98 -2.45 -12.00 4.51
C SER A 98 -1.07 -12.54 4.15
N ILE A 99 -0.71 -12.46 2.88
CA ILE A 99 0.68 -12.59 2.46
C ILE A 99 1.37 -11.40 3.11
N THR A 100 2.00 -11.64 4.26
CA THR A 100 2.96 -10.73 4.86
C THR A 100 2.34 -9.37 5.25
N GLY A 101 1.45 -9.33 6.23
CA GLY A 101 1.02 -8.08 6.92
C GLY A 101 0.26 -7.04 6.09
N VAL A 102 0.19 -7.17 4.77
CA VAL A 102 -0.58 -6.30 3.87
C VAL A 102 -1.90 -6.97 3.55
N ARG A 103 -3.00 -6.25 3.75
CA ARG A 103 -4.35 -6.68 3.38
C ARG A 103 -4.87 -5.77 2.27
N VAL A 104 -5.45 -6.36 1.25
CA VAL A 104 -6.16 -5.63 0.20
C VAL A 104 -7.61 -5.44 0.65
N ASP A 105 -8.00 -4.20 0.91
CA ASP A 105 -9.35 -3.90 1.42
C ASP A 105 -10.38 -3.76 0.30
N GLY A 106 -9.93 -3.43 -0.92
CA GLY A 106 -10.82 -3.33 -2.07
C GLY A 106 -10.07 -2.94 -3.34
N LEU A 107 -10.54 -3.47 -4.47
CA LEU A 107 -10.13 -3.04 -5.81
C LEU A 107 -11.30 -2.29 -6.43
N PHE A 108 -11.07 -1.02 -6.73
CA PHE A 108 -11.98 -0.12 -7.41
C PHE A 108 -11.48 0.11 -8.83
N ARG A 109 -12.38 0.19 -9.79
CA ARG A 109 -12.07 0.75 -11.10
C ARG A 109 -12.41 2.23 -11.06
N ASP A 110 -11.40 3.06 -11.19
CA ASP A 110 -11.59 4.49 -11.39
C ASP A 110 -11.71 4.74 -12.90
N HIS A 111 -12.93 5.05 -13.35
CA HIS A 111 -13.21 5.41 -14.74
C HIS A 111 -12.77 6.85 -15.08
N ARG A 112 -12.25 7.62 -14.10
CA ARG A 112 -11.64 8.92 -14.36
C ARG A 112 -10.24 8.71 -14.91
N THR A 113 -10.16 8.66 -16.23
CA THR A 113 -8.91 8.83 -16.97
C THR A 113 -8.28 10.15 -16.54
N SER A 114 -7.08 10.07 -15.96
CA SER A 114 -6.06 11.12 -15.89
C SER A 114 -6.48 12.51 -16.41
N VAL A 115 -6.67 13.47 -15.50
CA VAL A 115 -6.40 14.88 -15.84
C VAL A 115 -4.91 15.11 -15.53
N TRP A 116 -4.05 14.50 -16.35
CA TRP A 116 -2.72 15.02 -16.56
C TRP A 116 -2.82 15.84 -17.84
N SER A 117 -3.17 17.11 -17.71
CA SER A 117 -2.89 18.07 -18.76
C SER A 117 -1.42 18.45 -18.61
N GLU A 118 -0.58 17.88 -19.45
CA GLU A 118 0.76 18.39 -19.72
C GLU A 118 0.60 19.81 -20.30
N SER A 119 1.37 20.77 -19.80
CA SER A 119 1.52 22.13 -20.34
C SER A 119 3.00 22.44 -20.47
#